data_AF-A0A4R7CY47-F1
#
_entry.id   AF-A0A4R7CY47-F1
#
_cell.length_a   1.000
_cell.length_b   1.000
_cell.length_c   1.000
_cell.angle_alpha   90.00
_cell.angle_beta   90.00
_cell.angle_gamma   90.00
#
_symmetry.space_group_name_H-M   'P 1'
#
loop_
_entity.id
_entity.type
_entity.pdbx_description
1 polymer ?
#
loop_
_entity_poly.entity_id
_entity_poly.type
_entity_poly.pdbx_seq_one_letter_code
_entity_poly.pdbx_strand_id
1 'polypeptide(L)'
;MKENNTYHDGMEGLNLPESLRVNPFSVPTSYFDELSSKISAQIGLEGKVPPEIQPFFVPDDYFPNLTDNITAQVRFANPEEEADTWTTPTGYFETLQERIQSRIKVESADREKDDFNVPTGYFESLTDRVQTKIFEENLRQAVSTDGYSTPPLYFEKLTATLTANIKDTSVDLRVEDKPVRRLNPQRWIQYAAAACVAAVLGTASYNAVMDHDQVNATETHLASISEDEIINYLSSSNNSDDLVYIMEYISQPIETIESEGVCSKIKENDIEDYLNYML
;
A
#
# COMPACT_ATOMS: atom_id res chain seq x y z
N MET A 1 20.33 35.99 -26.02
CA MET A 1 19.26 36.13 -25.02
C MET A 1 19.25 34.86 -24.19
N LYS A 2 19.34 34.94 -22.87
CA LYS A 2 19.25 33.76 -22.00
C LYS A 2 17.77 33.44 -21.83
N GLU A 3 17.38 32.25 -22.27
CA GLU A 3 16.00 31.76 -22.16
C GLU A 3 15.76 31.39 -20.69
N ASN A 4 14.85 32.11 -20.03
CA ASN A 4 14.42 31.79 -18.69
C ASN A 4 13.54 30.54 -18.78
N ASN A 5 14.16 29.38 -18.60
CA ASN A 5 13.47 28.11 -18.54
C ASN A 5 12.50 28.09 -17.34
N THR A 6 11.22 27.86 -17.62
CA THR A 6 10.10 27.74 -16.66
C THR A 6 10.13 26.43 -15.86
N TYR A 7 11.32 25.90 -15.52
CA TYR A 7 11.41 24.69 -14.71
C TYR A 7 11.61 25.08 -13.25
N HIS A 8 10.60 24.74 -12.44
CA HIS A 8 10.61 24.92 -11.00
C HIS A 8 11.82 24.23 -10.35
N ASP A 9 12.51 25.00 -9.51
CA ASP A 9 13.51 24.52 -8.56
C ASP A 9 12.80 23.60 -7.54
N GLY A 10 13.07 22.30 -7.57
CA GLY A 10 12.39 21.33 -6.70
C GLY A 10 12.24 19.89 -7.22
N MET A 11 12.70 19.56 -8.44
CA MET A 11 12.66 18.19 -8.98
C MET A 11 14.06 17.57 -9.02
N GLU A 12 14.71 17.42 -7.87
CA GLU A 12 16.08 16.86 -7.78
C GLU A 12 16.17 15.33 -8.03
N GLY A 13 15.06 14.62 -8.25
CA GLY A 13 15.06 13.16 -8.28
C GLY A 13 14.87 12.47 -9.64
N LEU A 14 14.42 13.16 -10.69
CA LEU A 14 14.02 12.53 -11.97
C LEU A 14 14.45 13.38 -13.18
N ASN A 15 15.72 13.79 -13.19
CA ASN A 15 16.28 14.51 -14.32
C ASN A 15 16.49 13.55 -15.50
N LEU A 16 15.64 13.65 -16.52
CA LEU A 16 15.89 13.05 -17.83
C LEU A 16 17.30 13.45 -18.30
N PRO A 17 18.10 12.53 -18.87
CA PRO A 17 19.43 12.87 -19.40
C PRO A 17 19.32 14.04 -20.38
N GLU A 18 20.34 14.92 -20.41
CA GLU A 18 20.32 16.13 -21.26
C GLU A 18 19.96 15.84 -22.72
N SER A 19 20.34 14.66 -23.23
CA SER A 19 20.00 14.19 -24.57
C SER A 19 18.50 14.10 -24.87
N LEU A 20 17.65 13.94 -23.84
CA LEU A 20 16.18 13.92 -23.96
C LEU A 20 15.53 15.28 -23.66
N ARG A 21 16.32 16.25 -23.20
CA ARG A 21 15.86 17.62 -22.91
C ARG A 21 16.07 18.57 -24.09
N VAL A 22 16.81 18.13 -25.11
CA VAL A 22 17.01 18.86 -26.35
C VAL A 22 16.05 18.31 -27.40
N ASN A 23 15.28 19.18 -28.04
CA ASN A 23 14.42 18.81 -29.14
C ASN A 23 15.29 18.21 -30.28
N PRO A 24 15.14 16.91 -30.64
CA PRO A 24 15.94 16.28 -31.69
C PRO A 24 15.57 16.77 -33.10
N PHE A 25 14.46 17.50 -33.23
CA PHE A 25 14.02 18.10 -34.49
C PHE A 25 14.63 19.48 -34.64
N SER A 26 15.57 19.60 -35.57
CA SER A 26 16.08 20.89 -36.06
C SER A 26 15.48 21.19 -37.42
N VAL A 27 15.04 22.42 -37.63
CA VAL A 27 14.66 22.91 -38.96
C VAL A 27 15.81 23.73 -39.55
N PRO A 28 15.96 23.76 -40.88
CA PRO A 28 16.90 24.66 -41.55
C PRO A 28 16.71 26.13 -41.12
N THR A 29 17.78 26.91 -41.11
CA THR A 29 17.82 28.30 -40.60
C THR A 29 16.81 29.25 -41.25
N SER A 30 16.36 28.93 -42.47
CA SER A 30 15.40 29.73 -43.24
C SER A 30 14.07 28.99 -43.50
N TYR A 31 13.82 27.89 -42.78
CA TYR A 31 12.62 27.08 -42.98
C TYR A 31 11.35 27.91 -42.81
N PHE A 32 11.23 28.64 -41.69
CA PHE A 32 10.03 29.43 -41.39
C PHE A 32 9.93 30.70 -42.24
N ASP A 33 11.07 31.31 -42.60
CA ASP A 33 11.11 32.48 -43.48
C ASP A 33 10.61 32.15 -44.88
N GLU A 34 10.99 30.98 -45.41
CA GLU A 34 10.56 30.50 -46.73
C GLU A 34 9.20 29.80 -46.70
N LEU A 35 8.76 29.26 -45.56
CA LEU A 35 7.52 28.50 -45.41
C LEU A 35 6.32 29.32 -45.86
N SER A 36 6.24 30.58 -45.44
CA SER A 36 5.13 31.47 -45.81
C SER A 36 5.09 31.73 -47.33
N SER A 37 6.26 31.92 -47.94
CA SER A 37 6.38 32.12 -49.39
C SER A 37 6.04 30.84 -50.17
N LYS A 38 6.49 29.67 -49.71
CA LYS A 38 6.17 28.38 -50.31
C LYS A 38 4.68 28.05 -50.21
N ILE A 39 4.06 28.27 -49.04
CA ILE A 39 2.63 28.07 -48.84
C ILE A 39 1.83 29.00 -49.74
N SER A 40 2.14 30.30 -49.79
CA SER A 40 1.42 31.25 -50.64
C SER A 40 1.60 30.97 -52.14
N ALA A 41 2.81 30.59 -52.57
CA ALA A 41 3.06 30.18 -53.95
C ALA A 41 2.29 28.90 -54.31
N GLN A 42 2.21 27.92 -53.40
CA GLN A 42 1.46 26.69 -53.62
C GLN A 42 -0.06 26.93 -53.65
N ILE A 43 -0.58 27.77 -52.76
CA ILE A 43 -1.98 28.24 -52.77
C ILE A 43 -2.30 28.95 -54.10
N GLY A 44 -1.38 29.79 -54.60
CA GLY A 44 -1.52 30.48 -55.88
C GLY A 44 -1.46 29.55 -57.09
N LEU A 45 -0.60 28.53 -57.08
CA LEU A 45 -0.49 27.51 -58.14
C LEU A 45 -1.71 26.56 -58.17
N GLU A 46 -2.30 26.26 -57.02
CA GLU A 46 -3.55 25.48 -56.93
C GLU A 46 -4.80 26.29 -57.32
N GLY A 47 -4.67 27.58 -57.64
CA GLY A 47 -5.79 28.44 -58.06
C GLY A 47 -6.83 28.69 -56.96
N LYS A 48 -6.54 28.31 -55.70
CA LYS A 48 -7.40 28.56 -54.55
C LYS A 48 -6.94 29.85 -53.89
N VAL A 49 -7.50 30.97 -54.34
CA VAL A 49 -7.50 32.24 -53.58
C VAL A 49 -7.87 31.92 -52.12
N PRO A 50 -7.23 32.53 -51.10
CA PRO A 50 -7.64 32.35 -49.71
C PRO A 50 -9.15 32.60 -49.62
N PRO A 51 -9.96 31.64 -49.14
CA PRO A 51 -11.36 31.91 -48.93
C PRO A 51 -11.43 32.98 -47.84
N GLU A 52 -11.78 34.21 -48.22
CA GLU A 52 -12.57 35.07 -47.36
C GLU A 52 -13.64 34.17 -46.74
N ILE A 53 -13.49 33.90 -45.44
CA ILE A 53 -14.21 32.92 -44.61
C ILE A 53 -15.37 32.30 -45.38
N GLN A 54 -15.12 31.25 -46.16
CA GLN A 54 -16.23 30.51 -46.76
C GLN A 54 -16.89 29.81 -45.58
N PRO A 55 -18.13 30.16 -45.23
CA PRO A 55 -18.83 29.42 -44.19
C PRO A 55 -18.86 27.96 -44.64
N PHE A 56 -18.52 27.03 -43.73
CA PHE A 56 -18.69 25.61 -43.98
C PHE A 56 -20.15 25.37 -44.37
N PHE A 57 -20.39 25.15 -45.66
CA PHE A 57 -21.72 24.92 -46.20
C PHE A 57 -21.92 23.42 -46.31
N VAL A 58 -22.84 22.89 -45.52
CA VAL A 58 -23.32 21.51 -45.68
C VAL A 58 -24.32 21.53 -46.84
N PRO A 59 -24.11 20.76 -47.92
CA PRO A 59 -25.07 20.66 -49.01
C PRO A 59 -26.45 20.23 -48.47
N ASP A 60 -27.53 20.80 -49.02
CA ASP A 60 -28.91 20.52 -48.56
C ASP A 60 -29.23 19.01 -48.57
N ASP A 61 -28.65 18.28 -49.51
CA ASP A 61 -28.85 16.84 -49.70
C ASP A 61 -27.86 15.94 -48.93
N TYR A 62 -26.98 16.51 -48.10
CA TYR A 62 -25.98 15.75 -47.33
C TYR A 62 -26.65 14.80 -46.33
N PHE A 63 -27.50 15.32 -45.45
CA PHE A 63 -28.16 14.51 -44.41
C PHE A 63 -29.22 13.55 -44.97
N PRO A 64 -30.08 13.96 -45.94
CA PRO A 64 -31.00 13.03 -46.58
C PRO A 64 -30.30 11.80 -47.20
N ASN A 65 -29.15 12.01 -47.85
CA ASN A 65 -28.40 10.93 -48.51
C ASN A 65 -27.34 10.27 -47.62
N LEU A 66 -27.14 10.75 -46.38
CA LEU A 66 -26.08 10.25 -45.49
C LEU A 66 -26.26 8.77 -45.20
N THR A 67 -27.49 8.34 -44.90
CA THR A 67 -27.82 6.94 -44.61
C THR A 67 -27.55 6.03 -45.81
N ASP A 68 -27.93 6.48 -47.00
CA ASP A 68 -27.71 5.72 -48.24
C ASP A 68 -26.22 5.65 -48.59
N ASN A 69 -25.48 6.73 -48.40
CA ASN A 69 -24.02 6.75 -48.59
C ASN A 69 -23.29 5.86 -47.58
N ILE A 70 -23.67 5.91 -46.29
CA ILE A 70 -23.09 5.04 -45.25
C ILE A 70 -23.39 3.57 -45.57
N THR A 71 -24.64 3.23 -45.92
CA THR A 71 -25.01 1.84 -46.21
C THR A 71 -24.36 1.33 -47.50
N ALA A 72 -24.21 2.17 -48.53
CA ALA A 72 -23.43 1.85 -49.71
C ALA A 72 -21.96 1.60 -49.37
N GLN A 73 -21.36 2.48 -48.56
CA GLN A 73 -19.97 2.34 -48.13
C GLN A 73 -19.74 1.06 -47.32
N VAL A 74 -20.64 0.72 -46.41
CA VAL A 74 -20.60 -0.52 -45.61
C VAL A 74 -20.71 -1.76 -46.53
N ARG A 75 -21.51 -1.71 -47.59
CA ARG A 75 -21.62 -2.79 -48.58
C ARG A 75 -20.35 -2.93 -49.42
N PHE A 76 -19.71 -1.81 -49.79
CA PHE A 76 -18.44 -1.84 -50.52
C PHE A 76 -17.27 -2.29 -49.66
N ALA A 77 -17.31 -2.02 -48.35
CA ALA A 77 -16.27 -2.39 -47.40
C ALA A 77 -16.17 -3.90 -47.12
N ASN A 78 -16.98 -4.74 -47.78
CA ASN A 78 -17.00 -6.21 -47.65
C ASN A 78 -16.63 -6.69 -46.22
N PRO A 79 -17.51 -6.45 -45.23
CA PRO A 79 -17.18 -6.60 -43.82
C PRO A 79 -16.79 -8.03 -43.42
N GLU A 80 -17.03 -9.03 -44.27
CA GLU A 80 -16.59 -10.41 -44.07
C GLU A 80 -15.07 -10.59 -44.22
N GLU A 81 -14.38 -9.78 -45.03
CA GLU A 81 -12.91 -9.83 -45.17
C GLU A 81 -12.18 -9.06 -44.05
N GLU A 82 -12.79 -8.01 -43.51
CA GLU A 82 -12.22 -7.23 -42.38
C GLU A 82 -12.64 -7.77 -41.00
N ALA A 83 -13.72 -8.56 -40.90
CA ALA A 83 -14.18 -9.16 -39.64
C ALA A 83 -13.15 -10.10 -38.99
N ASP A 84 -12.27 -10.73 -39.78
CA ASP A 84 -11.18 -11.58 -39.28
C ASP A 84 -10.16 -10.81 -38.42
N THR A 85 -10.14 -9.47 -38.50
CA THR A 85 -9.24 -8.63 -37.68
C THR A 85 -9.84 -8.20 -36.34
N TRP A 86 -11.15 -8.42 -36.14
CA TRP A 86 -11.89 -8.00 -34.94
C TRP A 86 -12.45 -9.18 -34.13
N THR A 87 -11.74 -10.31 -34.14
CA THR A 87 -12.13 -11.46 -33.33
C THR A 87 -11.82 -11.21 -31.86
N THR A 88 -12.82 -11.36 -30.98
CA THR A 88 -12.57 -11.38 -29.54
C THR A 88 -11.67 -12.57 -29.18
N PRO A 89 -10.72 -12.42 -28.24
CA PRO A 89 -9.88 -13.52 -27.79
C PRO A 89 -10.72 -14.72 -27.36
N THR A 90 -10.26 -15.93 -27.71
CA THR A 90 -10.89 -17.18 -27.27
C THR A 90 -11.03 -17.20 -25.75
N GLY A 91 -12.23 -17.47 -25.21
CA GLY A 91 -12.46 -17.48 -23.77
C GLY A 91 -12.84 -16.11 -23.16
N TYR A 92 -12.93 -15.05 -23.97
CA TYR A 92 -13.25 -13.70 -23.48
C TYR A 92 -14.60 -13.66 -22.77
N PHE A 93 -15.67 -14.15 -23.41
CA PHE A 93 -17.02 -14.08 -22.84
C PHE A 93 -17.23 -15.08 -21.70
N GLU A 94 -16.55 -16.22 -21.76
CA GLU A 94 -16.56 -17.26 -20.73
C GLU A 94 -15.96 -16.74 -19.41
N THR A 95 -14.92 -15.91 -19.49
CA THR A 95 -14.23 -15.34 -18.31
C THR A 95 -14.68 -13.93 -17.94
N LEU A 96 -15.44 -13.25 -18.81
CA LEU A 96 -15.88 -11.86 -18.61
C LEU A 96 -16.74 -11.72 -17.36
N GLN A 97 -17.69 -12.62 -17.15
CA GLN A 97 -18.58 -12.56 -15.99
C GLN A 97 -17.79 -12.71 -14.68
N GLU A 98 -16.88 -13.67 -14.61
CA GLU A 98 -16.03 -13.89 -13.43
C GLU A 98 -15.07 -12.73 -13.19
N ARG A 99 -14.48 -12.15 -14.25
CA ARG A 99 -13.64 -10.95 -14.16
C ARG A 99 -14.42 -9.74 -13.66
N ILE A 100 -15.65 -9.54 -14.13
CA ILE A 100 -16.50 -8.44 -13.65
C ILE A 100 -16.83 -8.64 -12.17
N GLN A 101 -17.26 -9.84 -11.77
CA GLN A 101 -17.62 -10.13 -10.38
C GLN A 101 -16.42 -10.01 -9.42
N SER A 102 -15.26 -10.54 -9.80
CA SER A 102 -14.03 -10.40 -9.00
C SER A 102 -13.59 -8.95 -8.87
N ARG A 103 -13.66 -8.15 -9.96
CA ARG A 103 -13.32 -6.73 -9.93
C ARG A 103 -14.27 -5.91 -9.06
N ILE A 104 -15.58 -6.16 -9.13
CA ILE A 104 -16.58 -5.53 -8.26
C ILE A 104 -16.30 -5.86 -6.79
N LYS A 105 -15.96 -7.11 -6.49
CA LYS A 105 -15.66 -7.54 -5.11
C LYS A 105 -14.40 -6.85 -4.56
N VAL A 106 -13.34 -6.76 -5.36
CA VAL A 106 -12.11 -6.04 -4.98
C VAL A 106 -12.41 -4.55 -4.78
N GLU A 107 -13.12 -3.92 -5.72
CA GLU A 107 -13.48 -2.50 -5.62
C GLU A 107 -14.36 -2.22 -4.39
N SER A 108 -15.32 -3.10 -4.07
CA SER A 108 -16.14 -2.95 -2.86
C SER A 108 -15.34 -3.07 -1.57
N ALA A 109 -14.28 -3.88 -1.55
CA ALA A 109 -13.41 -4.03 -0.38
C ALA A 109 -12.44 -2.85 -0.19
N ASP A 110 -12.04 -2.20 -1.28
CA ASP A 110 -11.21 -0.98 -1.22
C ASP A 110 -12.04 0.27 -0.89
N ARG A 111 -13.31 0.33 -1.30
CA ARG A 111 -14.23 1.42 -0.92
C ARG A 111 -14.51 1.52 0.59
N GLU A 112 -14.34 0.44 1.35
CA GLU A 112 -14.41 0.48 2.82
C GLU A 112 -13.15 1.08 3.46
N LYS A 113 -12.04 1.18 2.72
CA LYS A 113 -10.75 1.75 3.17
C LYS A 113 -10.48 3.16 2.64
N ASP A 114 -11.16 3.59 1.60
CA ASP A 114 -11.03 4.96 1.11
C ASP A 114 -11.75 5.93 2.05
N ASP A 115 -11.00 6.47 3.00
CA ASP A 115 -11.32 7.62 3.87
C ASP A 115 -11.52 8.94 3.08
N PHE A 116 -11.88 8.88 1.79
CA PHE A 116 -12.24 10.04 0.96
C PHE A 116 -13.63 10.57 1.33
N ASN A 117 -13.83 10.86 2.61
CA ASN A 117 -14.98 11.62 3.06
C ASN A 117 -14.71 13.10 2.84
N VAL A 118 -15.59 13.73 2.08
CA VAL A 118 -15.58 15.19 1.91
C VAL A 118 -15.80 15.82 3.29
N PRO A 119 -14.98 16.81 3.70
CA PRO A 119 -15.15 17.45 5.00
C PRO A 119 -16.57 17.98 5.18
N THR A 120 -17.13 17.81 6.38
CA THR A 120 -18.46 18.35 6.72
C THR A 120 -18.53 19.83 6.38
N GLY A 121 -19.54 20.25 5.62
CA GLY A 121 -19.72 21.64 5.18
C GLY A 121 -18.85 22.08 3.99
N TYR A 122 -18.11 21.16 3.34
CA TYR A 122 -17.33 21.47 2.14
C TYR A 122 -18.19 22.11 1.05
N PHE A 123 -19.33 21.48 0.70
CA PHE A 123 -20.21 21.99 -0.34
C PHE A 123 -21.01 23.23 0.09
N GLU A 124 -21.35 23.35 1.37
CA GLU A 124 -22.03 24.54 1.92
C GLU A 124 -21.16 25.79 1.78
N SER A 125 -19.85 25.67 2.03
CA SER A 125 -18.89 26.77 1.92
C SER A 125 -18.25 26.94 0.55
N LEU A 126 -18.48 26.01 -0.39
CA LEU A 126 -17.82 26.01 -1.70
C LEU A 126 -18.20 27.24 -2.52
N THR A 127 -19.48 27.57 -2.57
CA THR A 127 -19.99 28.75 -3.31
C THR A 127 -19.35 30.04 -2.81
N ASP A 128 -19.35 30.24 -1.50
CA ASP A 128 -18.76 31.43 -0.87
C ASP A 128 -17.25 31.51 -1.10
N ARG A 129 -16.54 30.38 -1.02
CA ARG A 129 -15.09 30.31 -1.28
C ARG A 129 -14.76 30.63 -2.73
N VAL A 130 -15.54 30.13 -3.69
CA VAL A 130 -15.36 30.42 -5.12
C VAL A 130 -15.61 31.90 -5.39
N GLN A 131 -16.70 32.47 -4.86
CA GLN A 131 -16.98 33.90 -5.01
C GLN A 131 -15.91 34.78 -4.39
N THR A 132 -15.44 34.44 -3.18
CA THR A 132 -14.34 35.15 -2.51
C THR A 132 -13.05 35.10 -3.33
N LYS A 133 -12.74 33.94 -3.92
CA LYS A 133 -11.54 33.78 -4.77
C LYS A 133 -11.61 34.59 -6.05
N ILE A 134 -12.76 34.60 -6.71
CA ILE A 134 -13.00 35.44 -7.91
C ILE A 134 -12.84 36.92 -7.54
N PHE A 135 -13.38 37.34 -6.40
CA PHE A 135 -13.25 38.72 -5.94
C PHE A 135 -11.79 39.10 -5.62
N GLU A 136 -11.06 38.23 -4.92
CA GLU A 136 -9.63 38.40 -4.64
C GLU A 136 -8.81 38.56 -5.94
N GLU A 137 -9.09 37.72 -6.93
CA GLU A 137 -8.41 37.77 -8.23
C GLU A 137 -8.69 39.08 -8.98
N ASN A 138 -9.95 39.54 -9.00
CA ASN A 138 -10.32 40.83 -9.58
C ASN A 138 -9.64 42.00 -8.86
N LEU A 139 -9.53 41.95 -7.53
CA LEU A 139 -8.81 42.97 -6.76
C LEU A 139 -7.31 42.99 -7.07
N ARG A 140 -6.68 41.83 -7.20
CA ARG A 140 -5.26 41.71 -7.58
C ARG A 140 -4.98 42.26 -8.99
N GLN A 141 -5.93 42.13 -9.92
CA GLN A 141 -5.82 42.75 -11.25
C GLN A 141 -5.93 44.28 -11.18
N ALA A 142 -6.78 44.80 -10.27
CA ALA A 142 -6.98 46.23 -10.11
C ALA A 142 -5.91 46.94 -9.26
N VAL A 143 -5.22 46.22 -8.37
CA VAL A 143 -4.21 46.78 -7.45
C VAL A 143 -2.91 45.97 -7.57
N SER A 144 -1.88 46.53 -8.22
CA SER A 144 -0.59 45.86 -8.44
C SER A 144 0.32 45.78 -7.20
N THR A 145 -0.05 46.41 -6.08
CA THR A 145 0.73 46.41 -4.84
C THR A 145 -0.18 46.05 -3.68
N ASP A 146 0.30 45.25 -2.72
CA ASP A 146 -0.51 44.71 -1.62
C ASP A 146 -1.07 45.78 -0.65
N GLY A 147 -1.00 47.08 -0.96
CA GLY A 147 -1.64 48.17 -0.20
C GLY A 147 -1.08 48.41 1.20
N TYR A 148 -0.31 47.47 1.74
CA TYR A 148 0.35 47.57 3.04
C TYR A 148 1.75 48.15 2.87
N SER A 149 1.84 49.49 2.91
CA SER A 149 3.12 50.17 3.09
C SER A 149 3.29 50.48 4.57
N THR A 150 4.34 49.94 5.19
CA THR A 150 4.73 50.39 6.52
C THR A 150 5.11 51.87 6.47
N PRO A 151 4.76 52.68 7.48
CA PRO A 151 5.24 54.05 7.57
C PRO A 151 6.77 54.12 7.49
N PRO A 152 7.34 55.20 6.92
CA PRO A 152 8.78 55.42 6.95
C PRO A 152 9.29 55.29 8.40
N LEU A 153 10.43 54.61 8.57
CA LEU A 153 11.10 54.43 9.88
C LEU A 153 10.35 53.54 10.90
N TYR A 154 9.29 52.82 10.50
CA TYR A 154 8.61 51.86 11.39
C TYR A 154 9.58 50.81 11.98
N PHE A 155 10.37 50.17 11.10
CA PHE A 155 11.33 49.15 11.52
C PHE A 155 12.48 49.73 12.35
N GLU A 156 12.95 50.94 12.03
CA GLU A 156 13.99 51.61 12.83
C GLU A 156 13.48 51.91 14.25
N LYS A 157 12.27 52.45 14.37
CA LYS A 157 11.64 52.72 15.67
C LYS A 157 11.43 51.42 16.46
N LEU A 158 11.00 50.35 15.81
CA LEU A 158 10.81 49.04 16.44
C LEU A 158 12.14 48.47 16.95
N THR A 159 13.20 48.49 16.14
CA THR A 159 14.53 48.03 16.55
C THR A 159 15.11 48.87 17.69
N ALA A 160 14.92 50.19 17.67
CA ALA A 160 15.33 51.08 18.75
C ALA A 160 14.57 50.79 20.06
N THR A 161 13.25 50.55 19.99
CA THR A 161 12.47 50.20 21.20
C THR A 161 12.85 48.83 21.76
N LEU A 162 13.10 47.82 20.92
CA LEU A 162 13.54 46.50 21.38
C LEU A 162 14.91 46.58 22.06
N THR A 163 15.89 47.25 21.44
CA THR A 163 17.23 47.38 22.01
C THR A 163 17.26 48.18 23.30
N ALA A 164 16.44 49.24 23.43
CA ALA A 164 16.25 49.96 24.69
C ALA A 164 15.62 49.06 25.77
N ASN A 165 14.54 48.34 25.44
CA ASN A 165 13.85 47.46 26.40
C ASN A 165 14.72 46.27 26.85
N ILE A 166 15.55 45.71 25.97
CA ILE A 166 16.47 44.60 26.32
C ILE A 166 17.62 45.11 27.21
N LYS A 167 18.08 46.36 26.99
CA LYS A 167 19.12 46.99 27.80
C LYS A 167 18.64 47.33 29.21
N ASP A 168 17.37 47.69 29.36
CA ASP A 168 16.74 47.92 30.67
C ASP A 168 16.31 46.59 31.34
N THR A 169 16.12 45.52 30.57
CA THR A 169 15.79 44.16 31.05
C THR A 169 17.04 43.28 31.27
N SER A 170 18.24 43.87 31.39
CA SER A 170 19.42 43.14 31.89
C SER A 170 19.51 43.11 33.41
N VAL A 171 18.38 43.34 34.12
CA VAL A 171 18.27 43.15 35.57
C VAL A 171 17.67 41.77 35.84
N ASP A 172 18.56 40.85 36.19
CA ASP A 172 18.32 39.68 37.04
C ASP A 172 17.41 38.55 36.51
N LEU A 173 17.75 37.97 35.36
CA LEU A 173 17.38 36.57 35.11
C LEU A 173 18.39 35.66 35.82
N ARG A 174 18.17 35.44 37.12
CA ARG A 174 18.71 34.27 37.83
C ARG A 174 18.16 33.03 37.15
N VAL A 175 18.95 32.44 36.25
CA VAL A 175 18.76 31.07 35.82
C VAL A 175 18.98 30.23 37.07
N GLU A 176 17.89 29.80 37.69
CA GLU A 176 17.94 28.82 38.76
C GLU A 176 18.38 27.50 38.12
N ASP A 177 19.65 27.16 38.28
CA ASP A 177 20.26 25.90 37.82
C ASP A 177 19.54 24.73 38.51
N LYS A 178 18.45 24.26 37.91
CA LYS A 178 17.79 23.02 38.31
C LYS A 178 18.68 21.86 37.85
N PRO A 179 19.22 21.04 38.77
CA PRO A 179 20.13 19.97 38.38
C PRO A 179 19.36 18.91 37.56
N VAL A 180 19.73 18.77 36.28
CA VAL A 180 19.23 17.71 35.42
C VAL A 180 19.85 16.39 35.86
N ARG A 181 19.10 15.56 36.58
CA ARG A 181 19.53 14.25 37.05
C ARG A 181 19.30 13.20 35.96
N ARG A 182 20.39 12.60 35.46
CA ARG A 182 20.31 11.48 34.50
C ARG A 182 19.81 10.23 35.23
N LEU A 183 18.72 9.63 34.75
CA LEU A 183 18.19 8.36 35.26
C LEU A 183 19.01 7.20 34.67
N ASN A 184 19.48 6.28 35.50
CA ASN A 184 20.24 5.10 35.04
C ASN A 184 19.28 3.90 34.84
N PRO A 185 18.97 3.50 33.59
CA PRO A 185 18.00 2.44 33.31
C PRO A 185 18.49 1.04 33.68
N GLN A 186 19.79 0.84 33.96
CA GLN A 186 20.33 -0.49 34.31
C GLN A 186 19.67 -1.11 35.54
N ARG A 187 19.17 -0.32 36.49
CA ARG A 187 18.51 -0.85 37.69
C ARG A 187 17.08 -1.32 37.43
N TRP A 188 16.40 -0.77 36.43
CA TRP A 188 15.02 -1.15 36.10
C TRP A 188 14.95 -2.41 35.26
N ILE A 189 15.99 -2.69 34.47
CA ILE A 189 16.09 -3.93 33.68
C ILE A 189 16.12 -5.17 34.59
N GLN A 190 16.73 -5.08 35.78
CA GLN A 190 16.74 -6.19 36.73
C GLN A 190 15.34 -6.53 37.26
N TYR A 191 14.51 -5.51 37.52
CA TYR A 191 13.12 -5.71 37.92
C TYR A 191 12.25 -6.20 36.76
N ALA A 192 12.49 -5.71 35.54
CA ALA A 192 11.79 -6.17 34.35
C ALA A 192 12.06 -7.67 34.09
N ALA A 193 13.33 -8.11 34.20
CA ALA A 193 13.68 -9.52 34.04
C ALA A 193 12.97 -10.41 35.08
N ALA A 194 12.95 -10.00 36.35
CA ALA A 194 12.23 -10.74 37.40
C ALA A 194 10.71 -10.79 37.14
N ALA A 195 10.11 -9.69 36.69
CA ALA A 195 8.70 -9.64 36.34
C ALA A 195 8.36 -10.54 35.13
N CYS A 196 9.23 -10.60 34.12
CA CYS A 196 9.07 -11.52 32.99
C CYS A 196 9.13 -12.98 33.44
N VAL A 197 10.07 -13.34 34.31
CA VAL A 197 10.15 -14.71 34.86
C VAL A 197 8.90 -15.04 35.66
N ALA A 198 8.43 -14.12 36.52
CA ALA A 198 7.19 -14.31 37.29
C ALA A 198 5.95 -14.41 36.39
N ALA A 199 5.89 -13.63 35.30
CA ALA A 199 4.80 -13.70 34.33
C ALA A 199 4.81 -15.03 33.58
N VAL A 200 5.97 -15.50 33.10
CA VAL A 200 6.09 -16.79 32.42
C VAL A 200 5.72 -17.94 33.35
N LEU A 201 6.25 -17.96 34.57
CA LEU A 201 5.90 -18.97 35.58
C LEU A 201 4.42 -18.90 35.98
N GLY A 202 3.86 -17.68 36.08
CA GLY A 202 2.44 -17.46 36.34
C GLY A 202 1.56 -17.98 35.21
N THR A 203 1.90 -17.68 33.95
CA THR A 203 1.17 -18.19 32.78
C THR A 203 1.29 -19.69 32.62
N ALA A 204 2.47 -20.27 32.86
CA ALA A 204 2.69 -21.71 32.76
C ALA A 204 1.92 -22.47 33.86
N SER A 205 1.97 -21.98 35.11
CA SER A 205 1.21 -22.58 36.20
C SER A 205 -0.30 -22.41 36.04
N TYR A 206 -0.76 -21.24 35.55
CA TYR A 206 -2.17 -21.01 35.25
C TYR A 206 -2.67 -21.95 34.14
N ASN A 207 -1.92 -22.11 33.04
CA ASN A 207 -2.29 -23.05 31.98
C ASN A 207 -2.28 -24.50 32.48
N ALA A 208 -1.29 -24.93 33.28
CA ALA A 208 -1.24 -26.30 33.79
C ALA A 208 -2.38 -26.64 34.77
N VAL A 209 -2.92 -25.64 35.49
CA VAL A 209 -4.09 -25.83 36.38
C VAL A 209 -5.40 -25.82 35.59
N MET A 210 -5.46 -25.08 34.46
CA MET A 210 -6.64 -25.04 33.59
C MET A 210 -6.70 -26.20 32.59
N ASP A 211 -5.56 -26.82 32.28
CA ASP A 211 -5.38 -27.97 31.38
C ASP A 211 -5.52 -29.32 32.12
N HIS A 212 -6.27 -29.35 33.23
CA HIS A 212 -6.65 -30.60 33.90
C HIS A 212 -7.87 -31.28 33.27
N ASP A 213 -8.47 -30.66 32.25
CA ASP A 213 -9.53 -31.27 31.44
C ASP A 213 -9.23 -31.04 29.95
N GLN A 214 -8.77 -32.12 29.29
CA GLN A 214 -8.64 -32.33 27.83
C GLN A 214 -7.25 -32.14 27.17
N VAL A 215 -6.32 -33.04 27.49
CA VAL A 215 -5.16 -33.31 26.62
C VAL A 215 -5.59 -34.23 25.47
N ASN A 216 -5.97 -33.65 24.33
CA ASN A 216 -6.09 -34.40 23.07
C ASN A 216 -4.67 -34.71 22.54
N ALA A 217 -4.21 -35.94 22.75
CA ALA A 217 -2.98 -36.46 22.16
C ALA A 217 -3.11 -36.52 20.63
N THR A 218 -2.59 -35.52 19.93
CA THR A 218 -2.45 -35.59 18.47
C THR A 218 -1.30 -36.53 18.11
N GLU A 219 -1.62 -37.59 17.37
CA GLU A 219 -0.72 -38.68 16.93
C GLU A 219 0.52 -38.24 16.12
N THR A 220 0.66 -36.95 15.83
CA THR A 220 1.81 -36.37 15.12
C THR A 220 3.04 -36.14 16.00
N HIS A 221 2.91 -36.13 17.34
CA HIS A 221 4.04 -35.85 18.25
C HIS A 221 4.83 -37.09 18.69
N LEU A 222 4.29 -38.30 18.50
CA LEU A 222 4.97 -39.55 18.87
C LEU A 222 5.96 -40.02 17.80
N ALA A 223 5.71 -39.69 16.53
CA ALA A 223 6.59 -40.04 15.41
C ALA A 223 7.84 -39.15 15.31
N SER A 224 7.87 -38.00 16.00
CA SER A 224 8.96 -37.03 15.97
C SER A 224 9.88 -37.09 17.20
N ILE A 225 9.68 -38.06 18.09
CA ILE A 225 10.56 -38.22 19.26
C ILE A 225 11.88 -38.83 18.78
N SER A 226 12.98 -38.16 19.10
CA SER A 226 14.33 -38.63 18.78
C SER A 226 14.65 -39.90 19.57
N GLU A 227 15.35 -40.86 18.95
CA GLU A 227 15.81 -42.10 19.62
C GLU A 227 16.59 -41.78 20.90
N ASP A 228 17.38 -40.70 20.91
CA ASP A 228 18.14 -40.25 22.08
C ASP A 228 17.26 -39.80 23.24
N GLU A 229 16.08 -39.23 22.93
CA GLU A 229 15.11 -38.77 23.93
C GLU A 229 14.33 -39.95 24.51
N ILE A 230 14.03 -40.96 23.68
CA ILE A 230 13.47 -42.25 24.12
C ILE A 230 14.47 -42.97 25.05
N ILE A 231 15.75 -42.99 24.69
CA ILE A 231 16.81 -43.62 25.50
C ILE A 231 16.98 -42.87 26.82
N ASN A 232 17.00 -41.54 26.81
CA ASN A 232 17.09 -40.75 28.04
C ASN A 232 15.85 -40.92 28.92
N TYR A 233 14.66 -41.00 28.34
CA TYR A 233 13.45 -41.26 29.09
C TYR A 233 13.49 -42.64 29.74
N LEU A 234 13.79 -43.71 28.98
CA LEU A 234 13.87 -45.07 29.51
C LEU A 234 14.95 -45.23 30.57
N SER A 235 16.10 -44.57 30.41
CA SER A 235 17.16 -44.59 31.42
C SER A 235 16.84 -43.78 32.66
N SER A 236 16.03 -42.72 32.54
CA SER A 236 15.57 -41.92 33.67
C SER A 236 14.34 -42.50 34.37
N SER A 237 13.49 -43.22 33.66
CA SER A 237 12.21 -43.75 34.17
C SER A 237 12.34 -45.14 34.77
N ASN A 238 13.33 -45.92 34.33
CA ASN A 238 13.52 -47.29 34.82
C ASN A 238 14.41 -47.29 36.07
N ASN A 239 13.90 -47.89 37.14
CA ASN A 239 14.69 -48.11 38.34
C ASN A 239 15.70 -49.25 38.11
N SER A 240 16.77 -49.32 38.88
CA SER A 240 17.86 -50.28 38.63
C SER A 240 17.40 -51.75 38.62
N ASP A 241 16.32 -52.07 39.33
CA ASP A 241 15.70 -53.40 39.35
C ASP A 241 14.90 -53.72 38.07
N ASP A 242 14.21 -52.73 37.50
CA ASP A 242 13.46 -52.90 36.24
C ASP A 242 14.41 -53.14 35.06
N LEU A 243 15.58 -52.50 35.07
CA LEU A 243 16.61 -52.68 34.05
C LEU A 243 17.16 -54.12 34.07
N VAL A 244 17.33 -54.72 35.25
CA VAL A 244 17.74 -56.12 35.42
C VAL A 244 16.69 -57.08 34.84
N TYR A 245 15.40 -56.82 35.10
CA TYR A 245 14.31 -57.62 34.56
C TYR A 245 14.22 -57.56 33.03
N ILE A 246 14.37 -56.35 32.45
CA ILE A 246 14.38 -56.16 30.99
C ILE A 246 15.60 -56.83 30.36
N MET A 247 16.78 -56.73 30.99
CA MET A 247 17.99 -57.39 30.48
C MET A 247 17.87 -58.91 30.51
N GLU A 248 17.24 -59.47 31.54
CA GLU A 248 17.00 -60.92 31.65
C GLU A 248 15.97 -61.41 30.62
N TYR A 249 15.04 -60.54 30.20
CA TYR A 249 14.09 -60.83 29.12
C TYR A 249 14.75 -60.76 27.72
N ILE A 250 15.62 -59.78 27.49
CA ILE A 250 16.34 -59.60 26.21
C ILE A 250 17.44 -60.66 26.02
N SER A 251 18.03 -61.15 27.11
CA SER A 251 19.11 -62.15 27.05
C SER A 251 18.61 -63.59 26.86
N GLN A 252 17.29 -63.82 26.83
CA GLN A 252 16.73 -65.13 26.48
C GLN A 252 16.83 -65.35 24.96
N PRO A 253 17.25 -66.55 24.50
CA PRO A 253 17.36 -66.82 23.08
C PRO A 253 16.00 -66.64 22.39
N ILE A 254 16.04 -65.93 21.26
CA ILE A 254 14.92 -65.36 20.46
C ILE A 254 13.90 -66.39 19.93
N GLU A 255 13.97 -67.68 20.33
CA GLU A 255 13.08 -68.73 19.80
C GLU A 255 11.74 -68.89 20.56
N THR A 256 11.46 -68.12 21.63
CA THR A 256 10.25 -68.32 22.48
C THR A 256 9.27 -67.15 22.59
N ILE A 257 9.41 -66.05 21.85
CA ILE A 257 8.58 -64.82 22.01
C ILE A 257 7.65 -64.54 20.81
N GLU A 258 7.71 -65.30 19.73
CA GLU A 258 6.63 -65.25 18.72
C GLU A 258 5.52 -66.20 19.15
N SER A 259 4.31 -65.69 19.37
CA SER A 259 3.06 -66.42 19.67
C SER A 259 2.67 -66.54 21.16
N GLU A 260 2.31 -65.43 21.80
CA GLU A 260 1.01 -65.29 22.51
C GLU A 260 0.88 -63.85 23.04
N GLY A 261 -0.06 -63.09 22.49
CA GLY A 261 -0.28 -61.69 22.88
C GLY A 261 -0.67 -61.53 24.35
N VAL A 262 -0.11 -60.49 24.98
CA VAL A 262 -0.23 -60.14 26.42
C VAL A 262 -1.67 -60.00 26.92
N CYS A 263 -2.64 -59.80 26.02
CA CYS A 263 -4.06 -59.63 26.37
C CYS A 263 -4.88 -60.94 26.39
N SER A 264 -4.32 -62.10 26.08
CA SER A 264 -5.08 -63.36 25.99
C SER A 264 -5.52 -63.93 27.35
N LYS A 265 -4.96 -63.43 28.46
CA LYS A 265 -5.19 -63.94 29.82
C LYS A 265 -6.16 -63.11 30.66
N ILE A 266 -6.62 -61.96 30.16
CA ILE A 266 -7.53 -61.07 30.90
C ILE A 266 -8.94 -61.27 30.33
N LYS A 267 -9.89 -61.67 31.17
CA LYS A 267 -11.28 -61.86 30.74
C LYS A 267 -11.99 -60.51 30.75
N GLU A 268 -12.85 -60.30 29.77
CA GLU A 268 -13.58 -59.04 29.58
C GLU A 268 -14.42 -58.65 30.81
N ASN A 269 -15.00 -59.62 31.50
CA ASN A 269 -15.75 -59.40 32.74
C ASN A 269 -14.88 -58.83 33.88
N ASP A 270 -13.59 -59.17 33.95
CA ASP A 270 -12.68 -58.65 34.98
C ASP A 270 -12.37 -57.16 34.74
N ILE A 271 -12.39 -56.74 33.47
CA ILE A 271 -12.21 -55.34 33.07
C ILE A 271 -13.48 -54.54 33.38
N GLU A 272 -14.65 -55.13 33.13
CA GLU A 272 -15.95 -54.50 33.38
C GLU A 272 -16.22 -54.29 34.88
N ASP A 273 -15.89 -55.28 35.71
CA ASP A 273 -15.96 -55.16 37.18
C ASP A 273 -14.99 -54.10 37.73
N TYR A 274 -13.77 -54.01 37.18
CA TYR A 274 -12.79 -53.00 37.59
C TYR A 274 -13.25 -51.57 37.26
N LEU A 275 -13.81 -51.37 36.08
CA LEU A 275 -14.32 -50.05 35.66
C LEU A 275 -15.53 -49.63 36.48
N ASN A 276 -16.44 -50.56 36.81
CA ASN A 276 -17.57 -50.29 37.70
C ASN A 276 -17.15 -50.00 39.15
N TYR A 277 -15.98 -50.48 39.59
CA TYR A 277 -15.48 -50.20 40.93
C TYR A 277 -14.83 -48.80 41.07
N MET A 278 -14.46 -48.18 39.95
CA MET A 278 -13.74 -46.90 39.92
C MET A 278 -14.63 -45.68 39.60
N LEU A 279 -15.92 -45.90 39.31
CA LEU A 279 -16.96 -44.90 39.05
C LEU A 279 -17.96 -44.82 40.23
#